data_AF-A0A3S1F6E7-F1
#
_entry.id   AF-A0A3S1F6E7-F1
#
_cell.length_a   1.000
_cell.length_b   1.000
_cell.length_c   1.000
_cell.angle_alpha   90.00
_cell.angle_beta   90.00
_cell.angle_gamma   90.00
#
_symmetry.space_group_name_H-M   'P 1'
#
loop_
_entity.id
_entity.type
_entity.pdbx_description
1 polymer ?
#
loop_
_entity_poly.entity_id
_entity_poly.type
_entity_poly.pdbx_seq_one_letter_code
_entity_poly.pdbx_strand_id
1 'polypeptide(L)' 'MAIATTMRPLVSLALPQNGAARLATQLFLAIAGTLVLTLSAKTKVMLGPVDISMQT' A
#
# COMPACT_ATOMS: atom_id res chain seq x y z
N MET A 1 -9.66 1.45 29.72
CA MET A 1 -8.44 2.20 29.33
C MET A 1 -7.18 1.30 29.36
N ALA A 2 -7.26 0.05 28.90
CA ALA A 2 -6.13 -0.91 28.95
C ALA A 2 -5.64 -1.37 27.55
N ILE A 3 -6.43 -1.12 26.49
CA ILE A 3 -6.11 -1.44 25.08
C ILE A 3 -5.33 -0.33 24.36
N ALA A 4 -5.18 0.86 24.96
CA ALA A 4 -4.44 1.97 24.37
C ALA A 4 -2.92 1.87 24.61
N THR A 5 -2.48 1.15 25.65
CA THR A 5 -1.06 1.01 26.01
C THR A 5 -0.38 -0.17 25.31
N THR A 6 -1.13 -1.20 24.94
CA THR A 6 -0.64 -2.33 24.13
C THR A 6 -0.55 -2.00 22.64
N MET A 7 -1.33 -1.02 22.17
CA MET A 7 -1.15 -0.43 20.85
C MET A 7 -0.12 0.70 20.91
N ARG A 8 1.15 0.38 21.22
CA ARG A 8 2.24 1.26 20.73
C ARG A 8 2.01 1.37 19.22
N PRO A 9 1.69 2.56 18.67
CA PRO A 9 1.32 2.66 17.27
C PRO A 9 2.44 2.00 16.48
N LEU A 10 2.13 1.06 15.57
CA LEU A 10 3.17 0.45 14.73
C LEU A 10 3.99 1.53 14.02
N VAL A 11 3.32 2.65 13.71
CA VAL A 11 3.93 3.92 13.32
C VAL A 11 4.97 4.41 14.34
N SER A 12 4.69 4.48 15.63
CA SER A 12 5.68 4.92 16.62
C SER A 12 6.87 3.96 16.81
N LEU A 13 6.73 2.68 16.42
CA LEU A 13 7.82 1.69 16.48
C LEU A 13 8.63 1.65 15.18
N ALA A 14 7.97 1.84 14.03
CA ALA A 14 8.57 1.68 12.72
C ALA A 14 8.89 3.01 12.01
N LEU A 15 8.21 4.12 12.35
CA LEU A 15 8.57 5.43 11.80
C LEU A 15 9.74 6.06 12.56
N PRO A 16 10.71 6.63 11.83
CA PRO A 16 11.76 7.45 12.41
C PRO A 16 11.19 8.65 13.19
N GLN A 17 11.72 8.93 14.39
CA GLN A 17 11.33 10.13 15.15
C GLN A 17 11.81 11.43 14.48
N ASN A 18 12.84 11.36 13.63
CA ASN A 18 13.33 12.49 12.84
C ASN A 18 12.36 12.85 11.71
N GLY A 19 11.85 14.09 11.70
CA GLY A 19 10.83 14.55 10.76
C GLY A 19 11.20 14.39 9.28
N ALA A 20 12.45 14.67 8.92
CA ALA A 20 12.94 14.47 7.55
C ALA A 20 12.95 13.00 7.13
N ALA A 21 13.37 12.10 8.04
CA ALA A 21 13.38 10.66 7.78
C ALA A 21 11.95 10.11 7.66
N ARG A 22 11.01 10.63 8.44
CA ARG A 22 9.57 10.31 8.32
C ARG A 22 9.02 10.67 6.94
N LEU A 23 9.31 11.87 6.44
CA LEU A 23 8.90 12.29 5.09
C LEU A 23 9.53 11.42 4.01
N ALA A 24 10.83 11.11 4.14
CA ALA A 24 11.53 10.23 3.21
C ALA A 24 10.91 8.83 3.17
N THR A 25 10.58 8.24 4.33
CA THR A 25 9.91 6.94 4.41
C THR A 25 8.52 6.99 3.79
N GLN A 26 7.75 8.06 4.01
CA GLN A 26 6.42 8.23 3.43
C GLN A 26 6.48 8.34 1.90
N LEU A 27 7.39 9.16 1.37
CA LEU A 27 7.61 9.30 -0.06
C LEU A 27 8.08 7.98 -0.69
N PHE A 28 9.05 7.32 -0.06
CA PHE A 28 9.53 6.02 -0.50
C PHE A 28 8.40 4.99 -0.55
N LEU A 29 7.58 4.90 0.50
CA LEU A 29 6.47 3.96 0.56
C LEU A 29 5.42 4.23 -0.53
N ALA A 30 5.09 5.51 -0.75
CA ALA A 30 4.16 5.90 -1.81
C ALA A 30 4.70 5.54 -3.20
N ILE A 31 5.97 5.86 -3.47
CA ILE A 31 6.60 5.60 -4.77
C ILE A 31 6.76 4.09 -4.99
N ALA A 32 7.32 3.37 -4.01
CA ALA A 32 7.52 1.92 -4.09
C ALA A 32 6.19 1.17 -4.24
N GLY A 33 5.17 1.53 -3.45
CA GLY A 33 3.83 0.94 -3.56
C GLY A 33 3.18 1.20 -4.92
N THR A 34 3.31 2.42 -5.44
CA THR A 34 2.81 2.77 -6.78
C THR A 34 3.55 1.98 -7.87
N LEU A 35 4.87 1.83 -7.76
CA LEU A 35 5.67 1.01 -8.66
C LEU A 35 5.22 -0.45 -8.63
N VAL A 36 5.11 -1.05 -7.45
CA VAL A 36 4.64 -2.44 -7.27
C VAL A 36 3.27 -2.63 -7.89
N LEU A 37 2.33 -1.70 -7.67
CA LEU A 37 0.99 -1.76 -8.27
C LEU A 37 1.04 -1.62 -9.79
N THR A 38 1.86 -0.72 -10.32
CA THR A 38 2.03 -0.50 -11.77
C THR A 38 2.62 -1.74 -12.45
N LEU A 39 3.64 -2.35 -11.83
CA LEU A 39 4.23 -3.61 -12.28
C LEU A 39 3.20 -4.74 -12.25
N SER A 40 2.42 -4.85 -11.17
CA SER A 40 1.37 -5.86 -11.02
C SER A 40 0.24 -5.70 -12.05
N ALA A 41 -0.12 -4.46 -12.39
CA ALA A 41 -1.10 -4.18 -13.43
C ALA A 41 -0.57 -4.49 -14.84
N LYS A 42 0.75 -4.36 -15.05
CA LYS A 42 1.41 -4.75 -16.31
C LYS A 42 1.47 -6.26 -16.47
N THR A 43 1.56 -7.03 -15.39
CA THR A 43 1.44 -8.50 -15.39
C THR A 43 -0.01 -8.96 -15.50
N LYS A 44 -0.78 -8.39 -16.44
CA LYS A 44 -2.17 -8.77 -16.70
C LYS A 44 -2.27 -10.29 -16.77
N VAL A 45 -2.92 -10.89 -15.78
CA VAL A 45 -3.52 -12.21 -15.95
C VAL A 45 -4.67 -11.95 -16.92
N MET A 46 -4.45 -12.27 -18.19
CA MET A 46 -5.50 -12.33 -19.21
C MET A 46 -6.50 -13.40 -18.75
N LEU A 47 -7.42 -13.03 -17.86
CA LEU A 47 -8.73 -13.66 -17.83
C LEU A 47 -9.29 -13.27 -19.20
N GLY A 48 -9.29 -14.22 -20.13
CA GLY A 48 -9.47 -14.00 -21.57
C GLY A 48 -10.70 -13.16 -21.93
N PRO A 49 -10.95 -12.88 -23.22
CA PRO A 49 -12.10 -12.09 -23.64
C PRO A 49 -13.40 -12.80 -23.27
N VAL A 50 -13.86 -12.63 -22.03
CA VAL A 50 -15.23 -12.88 -21.62
C VAL A 50 -15.96 -11.63 -22.05
N ASP A 51 -16.62 -11.75 -23.19
CA ASP A 51 -17.67 -10.82 -23.60
C ASP A 51 -18.69 -10.79 -22.46
N ILE A 52 -18.73 -9.68 -21.70
CA ILE A 52 -19.79 -9.44 -20.72
C ILE A 52 -21.01 -9.00 -21.53
N SER A 53 -21.65 -9.97 -22.18
CA SER A 53 -22.93 -9.78 -22.84
C SER A 53 -24.00 -9.71 -21.76
N MET A 54 -24.59 -8.52 -21.58
CA MET A 54 -25.83 -8.33 -20.83
C MET A 54 -27.03 -8.77 -21.67
N GLN A 55 -27.00 -9.98 -22.22
CA GLN A 55 -28.20 -10.57 -22.78
C GLN A 55 -29.07 -11.04 -21.62
N THR A 56 -30.20 -10.34 -21.48
CA THR A 56 -31.32 -10.76 -20.64
C THR A 56 -32.18 -11.75 -21.43
#